data_AF-A0A8T8D905-F1
#
_entry.id   AF-A0A8T8D905-F1
#
_cell.length_a   1.000
_cell.length_b   1.000
_cell.length_c   1.000
_cell.angle_alpha   90.00
_cell.angle_beta   90.00
_cell.angle_gamma   90.00
#
_symmetry.space_group_name_H-M   'P 1'
#
loop_
_entity.id
_entity.type
_entity.pdbx_description
1 polymer ?
#
loop_
_entity_poly.entity_id
_entity_poly.type
_entity_poly.pdbx_seq_one_letter_code
_entity_poly.pdbx_strand_id
1 'polypeptide(L)'
;MEEGRVNPNTRWVGLEEAVPVDVFKAEVLAWARRIGVEPREVHVRPMKKKWASCSSKGRLTFNSDLLKESAAFRREVIVHELLHLKVPNHGPLFRALLRAYLHDPT
;
A
#
# COMPACT_ATOMS: atom_id res chain seq x y z
N MET A 1 -5.86 -36.37 -6.82
CA MET A 1 -6.55 -35.18 -7.35
C MET A 1 -7.72 -34.96 -6.41
N GLU A 2 -7.58 -34.04 -5.47
CA GLU A 2 -8.60 -33.81 -4.44
C GLU A 2 -9.01 -32.34 -4.56
N GLU A 3 -10.21 -32.14 -5.13
CA GLU A 3 -10.81 -30.83 -5.34
C GLU A 3 -11.04 -30.17 -3.98
N GLY A 4 -10.38 -29.04 -3.76
CA GLY A 4 -10.49 -28.27 -2.53
C GLY A 4 -11.93 -27.82 -2.30
N ARG A 5 -12.58 -28.41 -1.29
CA ARG A 5 -13.91 -27.98 -0.83
C ARG A 5 -13.84 -26.52 -0.41
N VAL A 6 -14.58 -25.68 -1.13
CA VAL A 6 -14.88 -24.31 -0.69
C VAL A 6 -15.70 -24.41 0.59
N ASN A 7 -15.23 -23.75 1.65
CA ASN A 7 -15.89 -23.75 2.94
C ASN A 7 -17.22 -22.96 2.82
N PRO A 8 -18.38 -23.55 3.13
CA PRO A 8 -19.69 -22.91 2.95
C PRO A 8 -19.92 -21.69 3.86
N ASN A 9 -18.98 -21.40 4.78
CA ASN A 9 -19.03 -20.26 5.69
C ASN A 9 -18.20 -19.05 5.23
N THR A 10 -17.68 -19.06 3.99
CA THR A 10 -17.04 -17.88 3.40
C THR A 10 -18.12 -16.86 3.04
N ARG A 11 -18.50 -16.03 4.01
CA ARG A 11 -19.34 -14.84 3.77
C ARG A 11 -18.54 -13.90 2.88
N TRP A 12 -19.08 -13.56 1.70
CA TRP A 12 -18.56 -12.46 0.90
C TRP A 12 -18.73 -11.18 1.72
N VAL A 13 -17.61 -10.65 2.19
CA VAL A 13 -17.56 -9.36 2.87
C VAL A 13 -17.41 -8.30 1.79
N GLY A 14 -18.42 -7.44 1.63
CA GLY A 14 -18.32 -6.30 0.74
C GLY A 14 -17.22 -5.34 1.20
N LEU A 15 -16.72 -4.49 0.30
CA LEU A 15 -15.76 -3.40 0.60
C LEU A 15 -16.28 -2.37 1.64
N GLU A 16 -17.50 -2.55 2.15
CA GLU A 16 -18.03 -1.84 3.32
C GLU A 16 -17.21 -2.15 4.60
N GLU A 17 -16.46 -3.27 4.64
CA GLU A 17 -15.51 -3.58 5.71
C GLU A 17 -14.06 -3.24 5.33
N ALA A 18 -13.27 -2.85 6.34
CA ALA A 18 -11.87 -2.49 6.17
C ALA A 18 -11.03 -3.65 5.59
N VAL A 19 -10.07 -3.34 4.72
CA VAL A 19 -9.08 -4.29 4.21
C VAL A 19 -8.29 -4.89 5.38
N PRO A 20 -8.16 -6.24 5.48
CA PRO A 20 -7.31 -6.85 6.49
C PRO A 20 -5.86 -6.35 6.40
N VAL A 21 -5.21 -6.15 7.56
CA VAL A 21 -3.84 -5.60 7.62
C VAL A 21 -2.85 -6.39 6.77
N ASP A 22 -2.93 -7.71 6.75
CA ASP A 22 -2.01 -8.55 5.99
C ASP A 22 -2.25 -8.45 4.47
N VAL A 23 -3.50 -8.25 4.05
CA VAL A 23 -3.85 -7.96 2.64
C VAL A 23 -3.29 -6.61 2.22
N PHE A 24 -3.44 -5.58 3.07
CA PHE A 24 -2.85 -4.26 2.81
C PHE A 24 -1.31 -4.32 2.76
N LYS A 25 -0.66 -5.06 3.66
CA LYS A 25 0.80 -5.26 3.62
C LYS A 25 1.22 -5.99 2.34
N ALA A 26 0.46 -7.00 1.90
CA ALA A 26 0.71 -7.67 0.63
C ALA A 26 0.58 -6.71 -0.56
N GLU A 27 -0.40 -5.80 -0.55
CA GLU A 27 -0.56 -4.72 -1.54
C GLU A 27 0.69 -3.81 -1.57
N VAL A 28 1.17 -3.37 -0.41
CA VAL A 28 2.42 -2.57 -0.29
C VAL A 28 3.61 -3.31 -0.91
N LEU A 29 3.79 -4.59 -0.58
CA LEU A 29 4.91 -5.39 -1.10
C LEU A 29 4.81 -5.66 -2.61
N ALA A 30 3.59 -5.80 -3.14
CA ALA A 30 3.38 -5.93 -4.57
C ALA A 30 3.81 -4.66 -5.31
N TRP A 31 3.43 -3.48 -4.80
CA TRP A 31 3.89 -2.21 -5.33
C TRP A 31 5.40 -2.02 -5.17
N ALA A 32 5.98 -2.44 -4.04
CA ALA A 32 7.42 -2.39 -3.82
C ALA A 32 8.18 -3.16 -4.90
N ARG A 33 7.73 -4.37 -5.24
CA ARG A 33 8.28 -5.16 -6.35
C ARG A 33 8.13 -4.45 -7.70
N ARG A 34 6.95 -3.91 -8.02
CA ARG A 34 6.71 -3.18 -9.27
C ARG A 34 7.59 -1.94 -9.41
N ILE A 35 7.81 -1.22 -8.31
CA ILE A 35 8.66 -0.04 -8.27
C ILE A 35 10.15 -0.45 -8.25
N GLY A 36 10.49 -1.66 -7.81
CA GLY A 36 11.85 -2.15 -7.66
C GLY A 36 12.54 -1.53 -6.44
N VAL A 37 11.86 -1.58 -5.28
CA VAL A 37 12.38 -1.17 -3.96
C VAL A 37 12.07 -2.22 -2.91
N GLU A 38 12.82 -2.20 -1.81
CA GLU A 38 12.62 -3.11 -0.68
C GLU A 38 12.48 -2.30 0.63
N PRO A 39 11.26 -2.10 1.15
CA PRO A 39 11.08 -1.48 2.46
C PRO A 39 11.61 -2.41 3.55
N ARG A 40 12.27 -1.84 4.56
CA ARG A 40 12.83 -2.62 5.69
C ARG A 40 11.72 -3.18 6.58
N GLU A 41 10.69 -2.39 6.82
CA GLU A 41 9.57 -2.68 7.72
C GLU A 41 8.30 -2.01 7.17
N VAL A 42 7.15 -2.67 7.30
CA VAL A 42 5.83 -2.10 6.96
C VAL A 42 4.91 -2.19 8.16
N HIS A 43 4.58 -1.03 8.75
CA HIS A 43 3.72 -0.93 9.92
C HIS A 43 2.36 -0.32 9.55
N VAL A 44 1.31 -0.78 10.23
CA VAL A 44 -0.03 -0.19 10.17
C VAL A 44 -0.47 0.12 11.60
N ARG A 45 -0.79 1.38 11.90
CA ARG A 45 -1.19 1.83 13.23
C ARG A 45 -1.98 3.13 13.16
N PRO A 46 -2.76 3.50 14.19
CA PRO A 46 -3.41 4.80 14.23
C PRO A 46 -2.40 5.97 14.16
N MET A 47 -2.69 6.97 13.32
CA MET A 47 -1.87 8.18 13.17
C MET A 47 -2.75 9.44 13.22
N LYS A 48 -2.25 10.51 13.83
CA LYS A 48 -3.06 11.73 14.07
C LYS A 48 -3.01 12.77 12.94
N LYS A 49 -1.92 12.83 12.18
CA LYS A 49 -1.61 13.97 11.30
C LYS A 49 -1.32 13.60 9.85
N LYS A 50 -1.09 12.33 9.56
CA LYS A 50 -0.60 11.86 8.27
C LYS A 50 -1.20 10.52 7.93
N TRP A 51 -1.39 10.29 6.64
CA TRP A 51 -1.81 9.01 6.10
C TRP A 51 -0.68 7.98 6.10
N ALA A 52 0.56 8.42 5.93
CA ALA A 52 1.72 7.57 6.06
C ALA A 52 3.01 8.36 6.31
N SER A 53 4.12 7.62 6.48
CA SER A 53 5.47 8.17 6.54
C SER A 53 6.52 7.11 6.23
N CYS A 54 7.57 7.52 5.51
CA CYS A 54 8.83 6.79 5.36
C CYS A 54 9.91 7.37 6.29
N SER A 55 10.59 6.50 7.05
CA SER A 55 11.80 6.88 7.79
C SER A 55 13.06 6.80 6.91
N SER A 56 14.14 7.47 7.31
CA SER A 56 15.44 7.36 6.64
C SER A 56 16.05 5.94 6.66
N LYS A 57 15.58 5.07 7.57
CA LYS A 57 16.01 3.66 7.66
C LYS A 57 15.14 2.70 6.85
N GLY A 58 14.22 3.22 6.03
CA GLY A 58 13.38 2.41 5.15
C GLY A 58 12.17 1.74 5.82
N ARG A 59 11.82 2.13 7.06
CA ARG A 59 10.52 1.75 7.65
C ARG A 59 9.41 2.63 7.08
N LEU A 60 8.37 1.98 6.55
CA LEU A 60 7.10 2.59 6.17
C LEU A 60 6.09 2.41 7.29
N THR A 61 5.34 3.47 7.61
CA THR A 61 4.22 3.43 8.55
C THR A 61 3.00 4.03 7.90
N PHE A 62 1.91 3.27 7.86
CA PHE A 62 0.62 3.68 7.30
C PHE A 62 -0.41 3.85 8.42
N ASN A 63 -1.31 4.83 8.28
CA ASN A 63 -2.44 5.02 9.17
C ASN A 63 -3.45 3.87 9.00
N SER A 64 -3.97 3.31 10.10
CA SER A 64 -5.00 2.26 10.06
C SER A 64 -6.29 2.68 9.37
N ASP A 65 -6.57 3.98 9.31
CA ASP A 65 -7.75 4.50 8.60
C ASP A 65 -7.68 4.23 7.08
N LEU A 66 -6.47 4.09 6.50
CA LEU A 66 -6.33 3.72 5.08
C LEU A 66 -7.01 2.41 4.72
N LEU A 67 -7.15 1.49 5.68
CA LEU A 67 -7.77 0.20 5.44
C LEU A 67 -9.24 0.33 5.01
N LYS A 68 -9.89 1.46 5.32
CA LYS A 68 -11.29 1.75 4.94
C LYS A 68 -11.41 2.64 3.70
N GLU A 69 -10.29 3.14 3.20
CA GLU A 69 -10.27 4.06 2.06
C GLU A 69 -10.36 3.32 0.73
N SER A 70 -10.73 4.05 -0.33
CA SER A 70 -10.79 3.49 -1.68
C SER A 70 -9.44 2.91 -2.13
N ALA A 71 -9.48 1.88 -2.99
CA ALA A 71 -8.26 1.28 -3.56
C ALA A 71 -7.40 2.31 -4.32
N ALA A 72 -8.02 3.29 -4.96
CA ALA A 72 -7.32 4.37 -5.64
C ALA A 72 -6.53 5.25 -4.66
N PHE A 73 -7.15 5.64 -3.54
CA PHE A 73 -6.48 6.46 -2.52
C PHE A 73 -5.38 5.69 -1.80
N ARG A 74 -5.62 4.42 -1.44
CA ARG A 74 -4.57 3.55 -0.86
C ARG A 74 -3.38 3.44 -1.78
N ARG A 75 -3.60 3.19 -3.08
CA ARG A 75 -2.56 3.11 -4.10
C ARG A 75 -1.70 4.38 -4.13
N GLU A 76 -2.32 5.55 -4.15
CA GLU A 76 -1.60 6.83 -4.16
C GLU A 76 -0.66 6.96 -2.95
N VAL A 77 -1.16 6.67 -1.75
CA VAL A 77 -0.35 6.76 -0.52
C VAL A 77 0.76 5.71 -0.50
N ILE A 78 0.48 4.47 -0.91
CA ILE A 78 1.48 3.39 -0.98
C ILE A 78 2.62 3.76 -1.94
N VAL A 79 2.27 4.18 -3.16
CA VAL A 79 3.26 4.55 -4.19
C VAL A 79 4.09 5.74 -3.72
N HIS A 80 3.46 6.75 -3.11
CA HIS A 80 4.15 7.92 -2.57
C HIS A 80 5.26 7.53 -1.59
N GLU A 81 4.94 6.70 -0.60
CA GLU A 81 5.90 6.31 0.43
C GLU A 81 7.00 5.37 -0.09
N LEU A 82 6.67 4.49 -1.05
CA LEU A 82 7.66 3.63 -1.67
C LEU A 82 8.63 4.43 -2.54
N LEU A 83 8.18 5.49 -3.21
CA LEU A 83 9.06 6.36 -3.99
C LEU A 83 10.06 7.10 -3.10
N HIS A 84 9.74 7.38 -1.83
CA HIS A 84 10.72 7.95 -0.88
C HIS A 84 11.95 7.08 -0.66
N LEU A 85 11.87 5.77 -0.91
CA LEU A 85 13.03 4.87 -0.84
C LEU A 85 14.01 5.06 -2.02
N LYS A 86 13.58 5.70 -3.12
CA LYS A 86 14.42 6.01 -4.29
C LYS A 86 14.72 7.49 -4.41
N VAL A 87 13.73 8.34 -4.18
CA VAL A 87 13.76 9.77 -4.39
C VAL A 87 13.26 10.46 -3.12
N PRO A 88 14.15 10.88 -2.21
CA PRO A 88 13.76 11.34 -0.87
C PRO A 88 12.96 12.65 -0.89
N ASN A 89 13.15 13.48 -1.91
CA ASN A 89 12.53 14.80 -2.02
C ASN A 89 11.44 14.84 -3.09
N HIS A 90 10.36 15.58 -2.85
CA HIS A 90 9.22 15.77 -3.77
C HIS A 90 9.53 16.68 -4.98
N GLY A 91 10.71 16.55 -5.60
CA GLY A 91 11.11 17.32 -6.77
C GLY A 91 10.41 16.92 -8.07
N PRO A 92 10.81 17.50 -9.22
CA PRO A 92 10.26 17.16 -10.53
C PRO A 92 10.31 15.66 -10.85
N LEU A 93 11.42 14.99 -10.50
CA LEU A 93 11.59 13.54 -10.70
C LEU A 93 10.56 12.72 -9.90
N PHE A 94 10.37 13.04 -8.62
CA PHE A 94 9.38 12.38 -7.77
C PHE A 94 7.98 12.51 -8.38
N ARG A 95 7.60 13.73 -8.77
CA ARG A 95 6.29 14.01 -9.38
C ARG A 95 6.08 13.26 -10.70
N ALA A 96 7.14 13.14 -11.51
CA ALA A 96 7.08 12.39 -12.76
C ALA A 96 6.85 10.89 -12.51
N LEU A 97 7.61 10.30 -11.59
CA LEU A 97 7.46 8.89 -11.22
C LEU A 97 6.11 8.58 -10.60
N LEU A 98 5.64 9.44 -9.67
CA LEU A 98 4.33 9.27 -9.04
C LEU A 98 3.21 9.25 -10.10
N ARG A 99 3.22 10.21 -11.03
CA ARG A 99 2.25 10.23 -12.14
C ARG A 99 2.35 8.98 -13.01
N ALA A 100 3.57 8.56 -13.37
CA ALA A 100 3.78 7.39 -14.21
C ALA A 100 3.18 6.12 -13.58
N TYR A 101 3.38 5.90 -12.28
CA TYR A 101 2.84 4.71 -11.60
C TYR A 101 1.34 4.78 -11.32
N LEU A 102 0.76 5.97 -11.15
CA LEU A 102 -0.67 6.13 -10.90
C LEU A 102 -1.51 6.14 -12.18
N HIS A 103 -0.94 6.54 -13.30
CA HIS A 103 -1.62 6.60 -14.59
C HIS A 103 -1.47 5.32 -15.42
N ASP A 104 -0.68 4.35 -14.94
CA ASP A 104 -0.47 3.08 -15.63
C ASP A 104 -1.77 2.24 -15.62
N PRO A 105 -2.43 2.04 -16.78
CA PRO A 105 -3.65 1.27 -16.87
C PRO A 105 -3.27 -0.21 -16.74
N THR A 106 -3.37 -0.75 -15.52
CA THR A 106 -3.35 -2.20 -15.30
C THR A 106 -4.46 -2.89 -16.08
#